data_AF-A0A1H8YHL5-F1
#
_entry.id   AF-A0A1H8YHL5-F1
#
_cell.length_a   1.000
_cell.length_b   1.000
_cell.length_c   1.000
_cell.angle_alpha   90.00
_cell.angle_beta   90.00
_cell.angle_gamma   90.00
#
_symmetry.space_group_name_H-M   'P 1'
#
loop_
_entity.id
_entity.type
_entity.pdbx_description
1 polymer ?
#
loop_
_entity_poly.entity_id
_entity_poly.type
_entity_poly.pdbx_seq_one_letter_code
_entity_poly.pdbx_strand_id
1 'polypeptide(L)' 'MAGVLAVYGDVMADHLLVTTTTPDRESAAKIASSAVAAKLAATTQVRGPVASYFWHLGEAGEVPE' A
#
# COMPACT_ATOMS: atom_id res chain seq x y z
N MET A 1 -27.02 37.87 -13.66
CA MET A 1 -27.90 36.75 -13.26
C MET A 1 -27.02 35.63 -12.74
N ALA A 2 -27.11 35.39 -11.44
CA ALA A 2 -26.35 34.38 -10.70
C ALA A 2 -26.86 32.97 -11.02
N GLY A 3 -25.96 31.98 -10.96
CA GLY A 3 -26.29 30.57 -11.20
C GLY A 3 -25.13 29.64 -10.88
N VAL A 4 -24.89 29.49 -9.58
CA VAL A 4 -24.12 28.46 -8.86
C VAL A 4 -23.96 27.13 -9.60
N LEU A 5 -22.70 26.69 -9.77
CA LEU A 5 -22.27 25.35 -9.33
C LEU A 5 -20.77 25.39 -9.05
N ALA A 6 -20.40 25.88 -7.86
CA ALA A 6 -19.09 25.55 -7.32
C ALA A 6 -19.13 24.05 -7.01
N VAL A 7 -18.39 23.25 -7.79
CA VAL A 7 -18.11 21.85 -7.46
C VAL A 7 -17.18 21.87 -6.25
N TYR A 8 -17.75 22.10 -5.06
CA TYR A 8 -17.11 21.86 -3.77
C TYR A 8 -17.12 20.35 -3.54
N GLY A 9 -16.24 19.67 -4.25
CA GLY A 9 -15.84 18.31 -3.97
C GLY A 9 -14.33 18.32 -4.06
N ASP A 10 -13.68 18.49 -2.92
CA ASP A 10 -12.30 18.07 -2.76
C ASP A 10 -12.24 16.61 -3.23
N VAL A 11 -11.65 16.36 -4.40
CA VAL A 11 -11.54 15.02 -5.02
C VAL A 11 -10.50 14.23 -4.24
N MET A 12 -10.78 14.01 -2.95
CA MET A 12 -9.93 13.26 -2.02
C MET A 12 -10.18 11.77 -2.23
N ALA A 13 -9.63 11.33 -3.36
CA ALA A 13 -9.31 9.99 -3.85
C ALA A 13 -10.46 8.96 -4.02
N ASP A 14 -10.89 8.77 -5.27
CA ASP A 14 -11.63 7.58 -5.76
C ASP A 14 -10.78 6.27 -5.75
N HIS A 15 -9.59 6.27 -5.14
CA HIS A 15 -8.72 5.11 -5.06
C HIS A 15 -7.92 5.09 -3.75
N LEU A 16 -7.61 3.88 -3.28
CA LEU A 16 -6.77 3.67 -2.10
C LEU A 16 -5.38 3.17 -2.53
N LEU A 17 -4.33 3.77 -1.97
CA LEU A 17 -2.99 3.19 -2.02
C LEU A 17 -2.77 2.38 -0.75
N VAL A 18 -2.62 1.07 -0.90
CA VAL A 18 -2.33 0.15 0.20
C VAL A 18 -0.87 -0.28 0.14
N THR A 19 -0.14 -0.12 1.24
CA THR A 19 1.24 -0.57 1.39
C THR A 19 1.32 -1.61 2.51
N THR A 20 2.07 -2.68 2.27
CA THR A 20 2.38 -3.72 3.25
C THR A 20 3.82 -4.18 3.05
N THR A 21 4.45 -4.71 4.09
CA THR A 21 5.74 -5.40 4.00
C THR A 21 5.56 -6.91 4.02
N THR A 22 6.57 -7.62 3.54
CA THR A 22 6.64 -9.09 3.52
C THR A 22 8.07 -9.51 3.85
N PRO A 23 8.31 -10.69 4.43
CA PRO A 23 9.63 -11.11 4.89
C PRO A 23 10.66 -11.32 3.78
N ASP A 24 10.20 -11.46 2.53
CA ASP A 24 11.06 -11.67 1.37
C ASP A 24 10.35 -11.25 0.07
N ARG A 25 11.13 -11.14 -1.00
CA ARG A 25 10.66 -10.72 -2.32
C ARG A 25 9.72 -11.73 -3.00
N GLU A 26 9.86 -13.02 -2.75
CA GLU A 26 9.01 -14.07 -3.32
C GLU A 26 7.59 -13.96 -2.74
N SER A 27 7.49 -13.82 -1.43
CA SER A 27 6.26 -13.54 -0.69
C SER A 27 5.58 -12.26 -1.20
N ALA A 28 6.34 -11.18 -1.40
CA ALA A 28 5.83 -9.94 -2.01
C ALA A 28 5.23 -10.17 -3.39
N ALA A 29 5.94 -10.88 -4.27
CA ALA A 29 5.50 -11.15 -5.64
C ALA A 29 4.24 -12.03 -5.68
N LYS A 30 4.12 -12.99 -4.76
CA LYS A 30 2.94 -13.85 -4.64
C LYS A 30 1.69 -13.06 -4.23
N ILE A 31 1.80 -12.19 -3.22
CA ILE A 31 0.69 -11.32 -2.81
C ILE A 31 0.34 -10.33 -3.93
N ALA A 32 1.34 -9.67 -4.53
CA ALA A 32 1.16 -8.69 -5.60
C ALA A 32 0.43 -9.28 -6.83
N SER A 33 0.85 -10.47 -7.28
CA SER A 33 0.24 -11.14 -8.44
C SER A 33 -1.15 -11.67 -8.13
N SER A 34 -1.37 -12.27 -6.96
CA SER A 34 -2.69 -12.78 -6.55
C SER A 34 -3.73 -11.67 -6.39
N ALA A 35 -3.36 -10.51 -5.83
CA ALA A 35 -4.25 -9.37 -5.67
C ALA A 35 -4.75 -8.83 -7.02
N VAL A 36 -3.87 -8.77 -8.04
CA VAL A 36 -4.25 -8.36 -9.40
C VAL A 36 -5.09 -9.43 -10.07
N ALA A 37 -4.71 -10.71 -9.99
CA ALA A 37 -5.44 -11.82 -10.58
C ALA A 37 -6.88 -11.94 -10.02
N ALA A 38 -7.05 -11.65 -8.72
CA ALA A 38 -8.34 -11.61 -8.05
C ALA A 38 -9.12 -10.30 -8.28
N LYS A 39 -8.58 -9.36 -9.06
CA LYS A 39 -9.16 -8.02 -9.32
C LYS A 39 -9.40 -7.19 -8.04
N LEU A 40 -8.62 -7.44 -6.99
CA LEU A 40 -8.64 -6.68 -5.74
C LEU A 40 -7.79 -5.42 -5.82
N ALA A 41 -6.77 -5.42 -6.68
CA ALA A 41 -5.93 -4.27 -6.97
C ALA A 41 -5.86 -4.05 -8.48
N ALA A 42 -5.96 -2.80 -8.93
CA ALA A 42 -5.77 -2.45 -10.33
C ALA A 42 -4.29 -2.62 -10.76
N THR A 43 -3.37 -2.35 -9.86
CA THR A 43 -1.92 -2.52 -10.06
C THR A 43 -1.23 -2.77 -8.72
N THR A 44 -0.07 -3.41 -8.74
CA THR A 44 0.78 -3.65 -7.57
C THR A 44 2.24 -3.41 -7.95
N GLN A 45 3.05 -2.98 -6.98
CA GLN A 45 4.48 -2.77 -7.17
C GLN A 45 5.22 -3.41 -5.99
N VAL A 46 6.27 -4.18 -6.29
CA VAL A 46 7.18 -4.71 -5.27
C VAL A 46 8.38 -3.77 -5.17
N ARG A 47 8.62 -3.23 -3.98
CA ARG A 47 9.73 -2.32 -3.65
C ARG A 47 10.62 -2.99 -2.59
N GLY A 48 11.92 -2.70 -2.61
CA GLY A 48 12.88 -3.23 -1.63
C GLY A 48 14.21 -3.70 -2.24
N PRO A 49 15.13 -4.23 -1.42
CA PRO A 49 14.93 -4.63 0.00
C PRO A 49 14.67 -3.46 0.94
N VAL A 50 13.98 -3.71 2.06
CA VAL A 50 13.66 -2.70 3.07
C VAL A 50 14.15 -3.19 4.43
N ALA A 51 14.68 -2.30 5.27
CA ALA A 51 14.99 -2.62 6.66
C ALA A 51 13.84 -2.15 7.56
N SER A 52 13.28 -3.05 8.33
CA SER A 52 12.19 -2.78 9.26
C SER A 52 12.72 -2.74 10.69
N TYR A 53 12.52 -1.61 11.36
CA TYR A 53 12.83 -1.40 12.77
C TYR A 53 11.54 -1.42 13.57
N PHE A 54 11.47 -2.22 14.63
CA PHE A 54 10.23 -2.42 15.38
C PHE A 54 10.49 -2.58 16.87
N TRP A 55 9.42 -2.48 17.66
CA TRP A 55 9.41 -2.82 19.08
C TRP A 55 8.54 -4.03 19.32
N HIS A 56 9.07 -5.07 19.97
CA HIS A 56 8.34 -6.29 20.26
C HIS A 56 8.80 -6.88 21.59
N LEU A 57 7.85 -7.26 22.45
CA LEU A 57 8.12 -7.90 23.74
C LEU A 57 9.08 -7.12 24.67
N GLY A 58 9.11 -5.79 24.55
CA GLY A 58 9.97 -4.94 25.39
C GLY A 58 11.37 -4.70 24.82
N GLU A 59 11.65 -5.16 23.60
CA GLU A 59 12.93 -5.00 22.94
C GLU A 59 12.77 -4.31 21.57
N ALA A 60 13.77 -3.50 21.20
CA ALA A 60 13.89 -2.97 19.85
C ALA A 60 14.56 -4.02 18.94
N GLY A 61 14.02 -4.22 17.75
CA GLY A 61 14.52 -5.18 16.76
C GLY A 61 14.68 -4.56 15.37
N GLU A 62 15.47 -5.23 14.54
CA GLU A 62 15.68 -4.92 13.13
C GLU A 62 15.57 -6.22 12.32
N VAL A 63 14.86 -6.17 11.20
CA VAL A 63 14.83 -7.27 10.20
C VAL A 63 14.97 -6.71 8.79
N PRO A 64 15.83 -7.31 7.94
CA PRO A 64 15.77 -7.09 6.50
C PRO A 64 14.58 -7.83 5.91
N GLU A 65 13.85 -7.16 5.01
CA GLU A 65 12.68 -7.65 4.26
C GLU A 65 12.94 -7.59 2.73
#